data_AF-A0A7H4PYG2-F1
#
_entry.id   AF-A0A7H4PYG2-F1
#
_cell.length_a   1.000
_cell.length_b   1.000
_cell.length_c   1.000
_cell.angle_alpha   90.00
_cell.angle_beta   90.00
_cell.angle_gamma   90.00
#
_symmetry.space_group_name_H-M   'P 1'
#
loop_
_entity.id
_entity.type
_entity.pdbx_description
1 polymer ?
#
loop_
_entity_poly.entity_id
_entity_poly.type
_entity_poly.pdbx_seq_one_letter_code
_entity_poly.pdbx_strand_id
1 'polypeptide(L)'
;MAESDNITRRVREFIRYFPDYNWFEELTGVKSSKWRDLDREKTKAATAEMIEGVCSVWPEFAYWFVTGAERSQRGQLVPLEYFDWEYGEPGAFEPGAVRLSRDASGQLSPDLGHLNIKDKRTEQYELSVAERLLRCSCFVNGEDAKRLAPQFWKSFIQTLRPSASLTLTAKSIKHWVDEQYDDQAK
;
A
#
# COMPACT_ATOMS: atom_id res chain seq x y z
N MET A 1 24.74 -18.06 -4.15
CA MET A 1 24.97 -17.11 -3.02
C MET A 1 24.40 -15.70 -3.28
N ALA A 2 23.58 -15.46 -4.33
CA ALA A 2 23.16 -14.11 -4.72
C ALA A 2 21.66 -13.79 -4.49
N GLU A 3 20.76 -14.78 -4.40
CA GLU A 3 19.31 -14.53 -4.25
C GLU A 3 18.88 -14.14 -2.83
N SER A 4 19.47 -14.75 -1.80
CA SER A 4 19.19 -14.47 -0.38
C SER A 4 19.53 -13.03 0.02
N ASP A 5 20.61 -12.48 -0.54
CA ASP A 5 21.01 -11.09 -0.30
C ASP A 5 20.03 -10.12 -0.94
N ASN A 6 19.48 -10.47 -2.10
CA ASN A 6 18.56 -9.59 -2.83
C ASN A 6 17.19 -9.51 -2.15
N ILE A 7 16.63 -10.62 -1.64
CA ILE A 7 15.35 -10.57 -0.88
C ILE A 7 15.52 -9.85 0.45
N THR A 8 16.62 -10.10 1.16
CA THR A 8 16.93 -9.41 2.41
C THR A 8 17.00 -7.91 2.20
N ARG A 9 17.70 -7.46 1.16
CA ARG A 9 17.78 -6.05 0.80
C ARG A 9 16.40 -5.45 0.55
N ARG A 10 15.55 -6.09 -0.26
CA ARG A 10 14.19 -5.63 -0.57
C ARG A 10 13.29 -5.54 0.66
N VAL A 11 13.32 -6.55 1.54
CA VAL A 11 12.57 -6.52 2.81
C VAL A 11 13.11 -5.40 3.70
N ARG A 12 14.43 -5.21 3.78
CA ARG A 12 15.05 -4.13 4.56
C ARG A 12 14.66 -2.74 4.04
N GLU A 13 14.73 -2.53 2.73
CA GLU A 13 14.30 -1.30 2.08
C GLU A 13 12.82 -1.03 2.37
N PHE A 14 11.99 -2.08 2.30
CA PHE A 14 10.57 -1.97 2.58
C PHE A 14 10.26 -1.57 4.04
N ILE A 15 10.93 -2.17 5.03
CA ILE A 15 10.66 -1.82 6.44
C ILE A 15 11.10 -0.40 6.80
N ARG A 16 12.04 0.21 6.06
CA ARG A 16 12.46 1.60 6.30
C ARG A 16 11.34 2.61 6.05
N TYR A 17 10.32 2.25 5.28
CA TYR A 17 9.12 3.07 5.14
C TYR A 17 8.26 3.11 6.41
N PHE A 18 8.48 2.20 7.36
CA PHE A 18 7.69 2.04 8.58
C PHE A 18 8.59 2.17 9.82
N PRO A 19 8.96 3.40 10.22
CA PRO A 19 9.87 3.61 11.34
C PRO A 19 9.26 3.20 12.70
N ASP A 20 7.93 3.03 12.78
CA ASP A 20 7.25 2.48 13.95
C ASP A 20 7.20 0.94 13.90
N TYR A 21 8.21 0.32 14.53
CA TYR A 21 8.30 -1.13 14.61
C TYR A 21 7.20 -1.79 15.45
N ASN A 22 6.61 -1.07 16.43
CA ASN A 22 5.55 -1.63 17.27
C ASN A 22 4.27 -1.80 16.46
N TRP A 23 3.90 -0.76 15.71
CA TRP A 23 2.81 -0.83 14.73
C TRP A 23 3.07 -1.94 13.68
N PHE A 24 4.30 -2.05 13.19
CA PHE A 24 4.66 -3.08 12.22
C PHE A 24 4.59 -4.51 12.79
N GLU A 25 4.84 -4.69 14.10
CA GLU A 25 4.63 -5.98 14.80
C GLU A 25 3.15 -6.34 14.89
N GLU A 26 2.30 -5.39 15.29
CA GLU A 26 0.84 -5.61 15.34
C GLU A 26 0.30 -6.03 13.97
N LEU A 27 0.86 -5.42 12.92
CA LEU A 27 0.46 -5.65 11.55
C LEU A 27 0.92 -7.00 10.99
N THR A 28 2.20 -7.33 11.17
CA THR A 28 2.83 -8.50 10.54
C THR A 28 2.82 -9.74 11.44
N GLY A 29 2.55 -9.57 12.74
CA GLY A 29 2.69 -10.62 13.75
C GLY A 29 4.15 -10.93 14.12
N VAL A 30 5.13 -10.26 13.51
CA VAL A 30 6.57 -10.50 13.73
C VAL A 30 7.12 -9.48 14.71
N LYS A 31 7.89 -9.95 15.70
CA LYS A 31 8.40 -9.09 16.79
C LYS A 31 9.15 -7.85 16.31
N SER A 32 8.85 -6.71 16.91
CA SER A 32 9.47 -5.39 16.67
C SER A 32 10.99 -5.43 16.76
N SER A 33 11.53 -6.24 17.69
CA SER A 33 12.97 -6.43 17.85
C SER A 33 13.62 -7.07 16.62
N LYS A 34 12.94 -8.03 15.98
CA LYS A 34 13.41 -8.71 14.78
C LYS A 34 13.49 -7.74 13.60
N TRP A 35 12.47 -6.89 13.43
CA TRP A 35 12.48 -5.85 12.39
C TRP A 35 13.59 -4.83 12.60
N ARG A 36 13.75 -4.37 13.83
CA ARG A 36 14.82 -3.44 14.21
C ARG A 36 16.22 -4.04 13.99
N ASP A 37 16.41 -5.32 14.27
CA ASP A 37 17.69 -5.99 14.05
C ASP A 37 17.97 -6.22 12.56
N LEU A 38 16.94 -6.44 11.74
CA LEU A 38 17.08 -6.51 10.27
C LEU A 38 17.44 -5.15 9.67
N ASP A 39 16.78 -4.07 10.10
CA ASP A 39 17.04 -2.70 9.63
C ASP A 39 18.46 -2.23 9.98
N ARG A 40 18.88 -2.50 11.23
CA ARG A 40 20.22 -2.17 11.74
C ARG A 40 21.32 -3.13 11.29
N GLU A 41 21.01 -4.04 10.37
CA GLU A 41 21.93 -5.02 9.79
C GLU A 41 22.59 -5.95 10.81
N LYS A 42 22.02 -6.07 12.02
CA LYS A 42 22.43 -7.06 13.02
C LYS A 42 22.04 -8.47 12.58
N THR A 43 20.89 -8.59 11.92
CA THR A 43 20.47 -9.82 11.24
C THR A 43 20.92 -9.76 9.79
N LYS A 44 21.75 -10.73 9.39
CA LYS A 44 22.36 -10.77 8.04
C LYS A 44 21.35 -11.06 6.92
N ALA A 45 20.28 -11.79 7.21
CA ALA A 45 19.28 -12.20 6.22
C ALA A 45 17.86 -12.11 6.79
N ALA A 46 16.89 -11.71 5.95
CA ALA A 46 15.48 -11.78 6.31
C ALA A 46 15.07 -13.25 6.51
N THR A 47 14.38 -13.54 7.61
CA THR A 47 13.92 -14.91 7.91
C THR A 47 12.66 -15.25 7.12
N ALA A 48 12.35 -16.55 6.99
CA ALA A 48 11.09 -16.99 6.37
C ALA A 48 9.87 -16.37 7.05
N GLU A 49 9.86 -16.32 8.38
CA GLU A 49 8.83 -15.66 9.20
C GLU A 49 8.64 -14.17 8.84
N MET A 50 9.73 -13.42 8.64
CA MET A 50 9.66 -12.02 8.20
C MET A 50 9.03 -11.90 6.81
N ILE A 51 9.48 -12.75 5.87
CA ILE A 51 8.99 -12.74 4.48
C ILE A 51 7.50 -13.10 4.45
N GLU A 52 7.09 -14.13 5.18
CA GLU A 52 5.69 -14.53 5.33
C GLU A 52 4.84 -13.44 5.97
N GLY A 53 5.35 -12.78 7.01
CA GLY A 53 4.66 -11.66 7.68
C GLY A 53 4.34 -10.53 6.71
N VAL A 54 5.32 -10.03 5.96
CA VAL A 54 5.08 -8.93 4.99
C VAL A 54 4.23 -9.39 3.81
N CYS A 55 4.40 -10.61 3.31
CA CYS A 55 3.62 -11.11 2.18
C CYS A 55 2.17 -11.45 2.56
N SER A 56 1.89 -11.75 3.83
CA SER A 56 0.53 -11.99 4.32
C SER A 56 -0.26 -10.69 4.43
N VAL A 57 0.40 -9.61 4.84
CA VAL A 57 -0.20 -8.27 4.94
C VAL A 57 -0.36 -7.63 3.55
N TRP A 58 0.69 -7.72 2.73
CA TRP A 58 0.74 -7.13 1.39
C TRP A 58 1.01 -8.18 0.30
N PRO A 59 0.04 -9.07 0.03
CA PRO A 59 0.19 -10.14 -0.97
C PRO A 59 0.42 -9.60 -2.38
N GLU A 60 0.01 -8.35 -2.66
CA GLU A 60 0.26 -7.67 -3.93
C GLU A 60 1.74 -7.53 -4.25
N PHE A 61 2.61 -7.44 -3.23
CA PHE A 61 4.05 -7.23 -3.38
C PHE A 61 4.86 -8.53 -3.27
N ALA A 62 4.23 -9.65 -2.94
CA ALA A 62 4.91 -10.92 -2.71
C ALA A 62 5.78 -11.35 -3.90
N TYR A 63 5.31 -11.13 -5.13
CA TYR A 63 6.08 -11.43 -6.33
C TYR A 63 7.36 -10.60 -6.42
N TRP A 64 7.29 -9.30 -6.07
CA TRP A 64 8.45 -8.43 -6.04
C TRP A 64 9.41 -8.81 -4.92
N PHE A 65 8.93 -9.10 -3.70
CA PHE A 65 9.78 -9.51 -2.58
C PHE A 65 10.61 -10.74 -2.92
N VAL A 66 10.01 -11.70 -3.62
CA VAL A 66 10.68 -12.95 -3.99
C VAL A 66 11.56 -12.75 -5.23
N THR A 67 11.00 -12.26 -6.34
CA THR A 67 11.67 -12.27 -7.65
C THR A 67 12.44 -11.00 -7.99
N GLY A 68 11.97 -9.85 -7.51
CA GLY A 68 12.62 -8.55 -7.72
C GLY A 68 12.28 -7.96 -9.06
N ALA A 69 11.44 -8.66 -9.83
CA ALA A 69 10.91 -8.17 -11.08
C ALA A 69 9.89 -7.06 -10.82
N GLU A 70 10.04 -5.96 -11.54
CA GLU A 70 9.18 -4.79 -11.43
C GLU A 70 7.81 -4.97 -12.09
N ARG A 71 7.66 -6.02 -12.90
CA ARG A 71 6.43 -6.32 -13.62
C ARG A 71 6.08 -7.79 -13.48
N SER A 72 4.84 -8.05 -13.10
CA SER A 72 4.25 -9.38 -13.12
C SER A 72 3.22 -9.52 -14.23
N GLN A 73 3.25 -10.64 -14.95
CA GLN A 73 2.20 -11.01 -15.92
C GLN A 73 0.83 -11.25 -15.26
N ARG A 74 0.80 -11.42 -13.93
CA ARG A 74 -0.43 -11.64 -13.14
C ARG A 74 -0.87 -10.39 -12.37
N GLY A 75 -0.25 -9.23 -12.62
CA GLY A 75 -0.66 -7.94 -12.07
C GLY A 75 -0.28 -7.68 -10.61
N GLN A 76 0.67 -8.45 -10.05
CA GLN A 76 1.35 -8.09 -8.80
C GLN A 76 2.12 -6.78 -8.96
N LEU A 77 2.19 -6.04 -7.86
CA LEU A 77 2.75 -4.71 -7.78
C LEU A 77 4.15 -4.75 -7.16
N VAL A 78 4.88 -3.65 -7.26
CA VAL A 78 6.11 -3.41 -6.51
C VAL A 78 5.85 -2.43 -5.38
N PRO A 79 6.49 -2.60 -4.21
CA PRO A 79 6.61 -1.53 -3.24
C PRO A 79 7.40 -0.36 -3.82
N LEU A 80 7.14 0.82 -3.26
CA LEU A 80 7.64 2.11 -3.72
C LEU A 80 9.17 2.11 -3.90
N GLU A 81 9.65 2.79 -4.95
CA GLU A 81 11.03 3.30 -4.99
C GLU A 81 11.10 4.74 -4.46
N TYR A 82 12.23 5.03 -3.78
CA TYR A 82 12.83 6.32 -3.44
C TYR A 82 12.41 7.03 -2.13
N PHE A 83 13.27 6.85 -1.12
CA PHE A 83 13.60 7.89 -0.13
C PHE A 83 15.12 8.13 -0.24
N ASP A 84 15.52 9.23 -0.86
CA ASP A 84 16.89 9.74 -0.78
C ASP A 84 16.96 10.72 0.38
N TRP A 85 17.91 10.48 1.28
CA TRP A 85 18.09 11.25 2.51
C TRP A 85 18.86 12.56 2.27
N GLU A 86 19.37 12.80 1.05
CA GLU A 86 20.10 14.03 0.70
C GLU A 86 19.23 15.13 0.07
N TYR A 87 18.02 14.84 -0.42
CA TYR A 87 17.16 15.85 -1.05
C TYR A 87 15.72 15.81 -0.53
N GLY A 88 15.32 16.89 0.12
CA GLY A 88 13.98 17.12 0.61
C GLY A 88 12.95 17.13 -0.53
N GLU A 89 11.97 16.23 -0.39
CA GLU A 89 10.56 16.23 -0.82
C GLU A 89 10.19 14.76 -1.12
N PRO A 90 9.30 14.11 -0.35
CA PRO A 90 8.97 12.70 -0.56
C PRO A 90 8.23 12.49 -1.89
N GLY A 91 8.92 11.84 -2.83
CA GLY A 91 8.42 11.42 -4.14
C GLY A 91 7.72 10.07 -4.11
N ALA A 92 6.39 10.12 -3.99
CA ALA A 92 5.36 9.24 -4.57
C ALA A 92 5.25 7.73 -4.21
N PHE A 93 3.97 7.39 -4.02
CA PHE A 93 3.35 6.10 -4.30
C PHE A 93 3.65 5.69 -5.76
N GLU A 94 4.00 4.45 -6.07
CA GLU A 94 3.99 3.90 -7.41
C GLU A 94 3.08 2.64 -7.50
N PRO A 95 2.23 2.60 -8.53
CA PRO A 95 2.46 3.30 -9.77
C PRO A 95 1.75 4.66 -9.84
N GLY A 96 1.72 5.46 -8.79
CA GLY A 96 1.85 6.90 -8.94
C GLY A 96 0.93 7.56 -7.94
N ALA A 97 0.78 8.86 -8.15
CA ALA A 97 -0.50 9.45 -7.82
C ALA A 97 -1.60 8.67 -8.57
N VAL A 98 -2.48 7.98 -7.84
CA VAL A 98 -3.51 7.15 -8.45
C VAL A 98 -4.57 8.04 -9.06
N ARG A 99 -4.79 7.89 -10.37
CA ARG A 99 -5.87 8.59 -11.06
C ARG A 99 -7.15 7.79 -10.96
N LEU A 100 -8.17 8.43 -10.41
CA LEU A 100 -9.56 8.01 -10.48
C LEU A 100 -10.27 8.87 -11.52
N SER A 101 -11.00 8.28 -12.45
CA SER A 101 -11.78 9.03 -13.43
C SER A 101 -13.19 8.47 -13.53
N ARG A 102 -14.18 9.34 -13.79
CA ARG A 102 -15.51 8.89 -14.22
C ARG A 102 -15.69 9.17 -15.69
N ASP A 103 -16.23 8.20 -16.41
CA ASP A 103 -16.65 8.43 -17.79
C ASP A 103 -17.93 9.30 -17.86
N ALA A 104 -18.40 9.58 -19.07
CA ALA A 104 -19.62 10.35 -19.30
C ALA A 104 -20.89 9.69 -18.73
N SER A 105 -20.88 8.36 -18.53
CA SER A 105 -21.97 7.61 -17.90
C SER A 105 -21.90 7.62 -16.37
N GLY A 106 -20.85 8.22 -15.80
CA GLY A 106 -20.58 8.24 -14.37
C GLY A 106 -19.85 6.99 -13.86
N GLN A 107 -19.44 6.06 -14.73
CA GLN A 107 -18.76 4.84 -14.32
C GLN A 107 -17.32 5.14 -13.88
N LEU A 108 -16.94 4.67 -12.68
CA LEU A 108 -15.60 4.83 -12.12
C LEU A 108 -14.59 3.94 -12.86
N SER A 109 -13.48 4.54 -13.25
CA SER A 109 -12.32 3.89 -13.86
C SER A 109 -11.06 4.30 -13.10
N PRO A 110 -10.54 3.44 -12.22
CA PRO A 110 -9.28 3.67 -11.54
C PRO A 110 -8.09 3.20 -12.37
N ASP A 111 -7.00 3.95 -12.34
CA ASP A 111 -5.70 3.54 -12.88
C ASP A 111 -4.95 2.69 -11.84
N LEU A 112 -5.54 1.55 -11.46
CA LEU A 112 -5.09 0.65 -10.37
C LEU A 112 -4.97 -0.79 -10.85
N GLY A 113 -4.18 -1.01 -11.91
CA GLY A 113 -3.95 -2.35 -12.46
C GLY A 113 -5.25 -3.12 -12.74
N HIS A 114 -5.22 -4.45 -12.64
CA HIS A 114 -6.38 -5.29 -12.93
C HIS A 114 -7.31 -5.44 -11.70
N LEU A 115 -8.46 -4.78 -11.75
CA LEU A 115 -9.60 -5.07 -10.87
C LEU A 115 -10.52 -6.11 -11.53
N ASN A 116 -10.57 -7.31 -10.94
CA ASN A 116 -11.43 -8.40 -11.44
C ASN A 116 -12.80 -8.39 -10.76
N ILE A 117 -13.58 -7.33 -10.99
CA ILE A 117 -14.98 -7.23 -10.52
C ILE A 117 -15.89 -7.14 -11.72
N LYS A 118 -16.87 -8.06 -11.74
CA LYS A 118 -17.74 -8.29 -12.90
C LYS A 118 -18.71 -7.14 -13.19
N ASP A 119 -19.08 -6.35 -12.18
CA ASP A 119 -19.97 -5.20 -12.35
C ASP A 119 -19.34 -3.93 -11.80
N LYS A 120 -18.95 -3.03 -12.71
CA LYS A 120 -18.25 -1.78 -12.41
C LYS A 120 -19.18 -0.59 -12.13
N ARG A 121 -20.49 -0.81 -12.10
CA ARG A 121 -21.50 0.25 -11.93
C ARG A 121 -22.18 0.24 -10.56
N THR A 122 -21.75 -0.65 -9.67
CA THR A 122 -22.33 -0.79 -8.34
C THR A 122 -21.53 0.03 -7.31
N GLU A 123 -22.21 0.51 -6.27
CA GLU A 123 -21.54 1.11 -5.10
C GLU A 123 -20.54 0.11 -4.49
N GLN A 124 -20.86 -1.19 -4.48
CA GLN A 124 -19.97 -2.25 -4.01
C GLN A 124 -18.65 -2.28 -4.79
N TYR A 125 -18.66 -2.04 -6.10
CA TYR A 125 -17.44 -1.89 -6.89
C TYR A 125 -16.62 -0.70 -6.40
N GLU A 126 -17.23 0.46 -6.23
CA GLU A 126 -16.50 1.66 -5.81
C GLU A 126 -15.94 1.55 -4.38
N LEU A 127 -16.67 0.89 -3.48
CA LEU A 127 -16.19 0.55 -2.13
C LEU A 127 -14.99 -0.40 -2.18
N SER A 128 -14.99 -1.39 -3.07
CA SER A 128 -13.84 -2.28 -3.26
C SER A 128 -12.62 -1.56 -3.85
N VAL A 129 -12.83 -0.51 -4.67
CA VAL A 129 -11.76 0.37 -5.15
C VAL A 129 -11.18 1.17 -3.99
N ALA A 130 -12.03 1.72 -3.11
CA ALA A 130 -11.59 2.42 -1.90
C ALA A 130 -10.80 1.51 -0.96
N GLU A 131 -11.29 0.29 -0.68
CA GLU A 131 -10.58 -0.69 0.14
C GLU A 131 -9.20 -1.01 -0.46
N ARG A 132 -9.15 -1.26 -1.77
CA ARG A 132 -7.89 -1.59 -2.45
C ARG A 132 -6.90 -0.42 -2.41
N LEU A 133 -7.37 0.82 -2.61
CA LEU A 133 -6.54 2.02 -2.48
C LEU A 133 -5.88 2.11 -1.11
N LEU A 134 -6.69 1.93 -0.06
CA LEU A 134 -6.21 1.95 1.32
C LEU A 134 -5.23 0.81 1.60
N ARG A 135 -5.55 -0.42 1.16
CA ARG A 135 -4.68 -1.58 1.35
C ARG A 135 -3.34 -1.43 0.63
N CYS A 136 -3.39 -1.01 -0.64
CA CYS A 136 -2.19 -0.74 -1.43
C CYS A 136 -1.40 0.46 -0.92
N SER A 137 -1.95 1.26 -0.01
CA SER A 137 -1.24 2.39 0.59
C SER A 137 -0.27 2.05 1.69
N CYS A 138 -0.40 0.86 2.26
CA CYS A 138 0.37 0.43 3.40
C CYS A 138 0.24 1.32 4.65
N PHE A 139 -0.64 2.33 4.66
CA PHE A 139 -0.91 3.13 5.87
C PHE A 139 -1.87 2.42 6.82
N VAL A 140 -2.61 1.42 6.33
CA VAL A 140 -3.58 0.65 7.11
C VAL A 140 -3.49 -0.83 6.77
N ASN A 141 -3.90 -1.67 7.71
CA ASN A 141 -3.99 -3.11 7.54
C ASN A 141 -5.23 -3.52 6.71
N GLY A 142 -5.37 -4.80 6.39
CA GLY A 142 -6.51 -5.28 5.58
C GLY A 142 -7.88 -5.13 6.25
N GLU A 143 -7.96 -5.19 7.58
CA GLU A 143 -9.21 -5.01 8.33
C GLU A 143 -9.60 -3.53 8.41
N ASP A 144 -8.63 -2.66 8.69
CA ASP A 144 -8.79 -1.22 8.72
C ASP A 144 -9.09 -0.66 7.33
N ALA A 145 -8.47 -1.19 6.28
CA ALA A 145 -8.82 -0.86 4.90
C ALA A 145 -10.31 -1.14 4.62
N LYS A 146 -10.83 -2.30 5.04
CA LYS A 146 -12.26 -2.64 4.90
C LYS A 146 -13.16 -1.73 5.73
N ARG A 147 -12.76 -1.45 6.98
CA ARG A 147 -13.50 -0.59 7.91
C ARG A 147 -13.58 0.85 7.44
N LEU A 148 -12.48 1.39 6.89
CA LEU A 148 -12.34 2.78 6.46
C LEU A 148 -12.79 3.01 5.01
N ALA A 149 -12.88 1.97 4.18
CA ALA A 149 -13.30 2.07 2.78
C ALA A 149 -14.60 2.87 2.57
N PRO A 150 -15.67 2.73 3.37
CA PRO A 150 -16.88 3.52 3.20
C PRO A 150 -16.68 5.02 3.44
N GLN A 151 -15.83 5.39 4.39
CA GLN A 151 -15.53 6.79 4.70
C GLN A 151 -14.64 7.39 3.62
N PHE A 152 -13.61 6.64 3.19
CA PHE A 152 -12.73 7.04 2.10
C PHE A 152 -13.50 7.23 0.79
N TRP A 153 -14.42 6.31 0.48
CA TRP A 153 -15.30 6.41 -0.67
C TRP A 153 -16.13 7.69 -0.65
N LYS A 154 -16.75 8.04 0.49
CA LYS A 154 -17.51 9.30 0.65
C LYS A 154 -16.63 10.53 0.45
N SER A 155 -15.41 10.53 0.98
CA SER A 155 -14.50 11.68 0.91
C SER A 155 -14.01 11.94 -0.52
N PHE A 156 -13.62 10.89 -1.26
CA PHE A 156 -12.89 11.05 -2.52
C PHE A 156 -13.63 10.56 -3.77
N ILE A 157 -14.40 9.48 -3.67
CA ILE A 157 -14.93 8.77 -4.84
C ILE A 157 -16.36 9.18 -5.14
N GLN A 158 -17.21 9.32 -4.13
CA GLN A 158 -18.61 9.71 -4.27
C GLN A 158 -18.75 11.15 -4.80
N THR A 159 -17.82 12.02 -4.43
CA THR A 159 -17.81 13.44 -4.81
C THR A 159 -17.30 13.67 -6.24
N LEU A 160 -16.70 12.66 -6.86
CA LEU A 160 -16.17 12.75 -8.22
C LEU A 160 -17.34 12.82 -9.23
N ARG A 161 -17.40 13.90 -10.02
CA ARG A 161 -18.47 14.11 -11.02
C ARG A 161 -18.23 13.28 -12.30
N PRO A 162 -19.26 13.01 -13.11
CA PRO A 162 -19.09 12.44 -14.45
C PRO A 162 -18.12 13.27 -15.30
N SER A 163 -17.29 12.59 -16.10
CA SER A 163 -16.20 13.21 -16.91
C SER A 163 -15.12 13.96 -16.11
N ALA A 164 -15.07 13.80 -14.78
CA ALA A 164 -14.02 14.37 -13.95
C ALA A 164 -12.96 13.33 -13.59
N SER A 165 -11.78 13.80 -13.23
CA SER A 165 -10.69 12.99 -12.69
C SER A 165 -10.18 13.56 -11.37
N LEU A 166 -9.84 12.66 -10.45
CA LEU A 166 -9.17 12.95 -9.19
C LEU A 166 -7.84 12.21 -9.16
N THR A 167 -6.80 12.87 -8.68
CA THR A 167 -5.48 12.29 -8.50
C THR A 167 -5.18 12.19 -7.00
N LEU A 168 -5.02 10.98 -6.48
CA LEU A 168 -4.73 10.70 -5.08
C LEU A 168 -3.24 10.42 -4.90
N THR A 169 -2.58 11.18 -4.02
CA THR A 169 -1.17 10.98 -3.69
C THR A 169 -1.00 10.22 -2.37
N ALA A 170 0.18 9.62 -2.14
CA ALA A 170 0.53 9.03 -0.84
C ALA A 170 0.28 10.02 0.31
N LYS A 171 0.69 11.27 0.14
CA LYS A 171 0.53 12.34 1.13
C LYS A 171 -0.93 12.62 1.47
N SER A 172 -1.80 12.72 0.46
CA SER A 172 -3.23 12.96 0.69
C SER A 172 -3.92 11.78 1.37
N ILE A 173 -3.55 10.54 1.02
CA ILE A 173 -4.10 9.35 1.68
C ILE A 173 -3.60 9.27 3.12
N LYS A 174 -2.29 9.45 3.36
CA LYS A 174 -1.72 9.43 4.71
C LYS A 174 -2.39 10.47 5.60
N HIS A 175 -2.48 11.71 5.14
CA HIS A 175 -3.12 12.78 5.90
C HIS A 175 -4.56 12.44 6.28
N TRP A 176 -5.33 11.92 5.31
CA TRP A 176 -6.70 11.48 5.57
C TRP A 176 -6.77 10.33 6.57
N VAL A 177 -5.86 9.35 6.48
CA VAL A 177 -5.78 8.22 7.41
C VAL A 177 -5.46 8.71 8.82
N ASP A 178 -4.46 9.59 8.97
CA ASP A 178 -4.07 10.17 10.26
C ASP A 178 -5.27 10.87 10.94
N GLU A 179 -6.05 11.65 10.18
CA GLU A 179 -7.29 12.28 10.67
C GLU A 179 -8.30 11.26 11.22
N GLN A 180 -8.40 10.06 10.62
CA GLN A 180 -9.35 9.04 11.08
C GLN A 180 -8.93 8.41 12.43
N TYR A 181 -7.63 8.40 12.76
CA TYR A 181 -7.14 7.88 14.03
C TYR A 181 -7.12 8.96 15.12
N ASP A 182 -6.87 10.23 14.76
CA ASP A 182 -6.95 11.36 15.70
C ASP A 182 -8.38 11.58 16.22
N ASP A 183 -9.40 11.36 15.36
CA ASP A 183 -10.80 11.43 15.77
C ASP A 183 -11.25 10.25 16.65
N GLN A 184 -10.49 9.15 16.71
CA GLN A 184 -10.76 8.02 17.62
C GLN A 184 -10.16 8.21 19.02
N ALA A 185 -9.24 9.15 19.18
CA ALA A 185 -8.58 9.47 20.46
C ALA A 185 -9.32 10.55 21.28
N LYS A 186 -10.42 11.11 20.75
CA LYS A 186 -11.29 12.10 21.40
C LYS A 186 -12.63 11.48 21.79
#